data_AF-B0S2L9-F1
#
_entry.id   AF-B0S2L9-F1
#
_cell.length_a   1.000
_cell.length_b   1.000
_cell.length_c   1.000
_cell.angle_alpha   90.00
_cell.angle_beta   90.00
_cell.angle_gamma   90.00
#
_symmetry.space_group_name_H-M   'P 1'
#
loop_
_entity.id
_entity.type
_entity.pdbx_description
1 polymer ?
#
loop_
_entity_poly.entity_id
_entity_poly.type
_entity_poly.pdbx_seq_one_letter_code
_entity_poly.pdbx_strand_id
1 'polypeptide(L)'
;MDLRFNGGGSTYIYPYILKEMSLYQIKNPKTKIKVLISNNSYSATAPATMQTMRKMDNVEVIGSDSGFTIKNTTGSDSMFYIKSLKLYCNYGIRIFKQNYQKEDVFKHNYKNYDYEGDMLSPDFHAEQSFADYMIGNDPAMNYALRDEGDSSLFNKIKSIFN
;
A
#
# COMPACT_ATOMS: atom_id res chain seq x y z
N MET A 1 -2.89 2.44 8.13
CA MET A 1 -3.75 1.43 7.46
C MET A 1 -2.90 0.21 7.18
N ASP A 2 -3.31 -0.96 7.64
CA ASP A 2 -2.60 -2.19 7.33
C ASP A 2 -3.32 -2.96 6.23
N LEU A 3 -2.71 -3.03 5.05
CA LEU A 3 -3.23 -3.73 3.88
C LEU A 3 -2.37 -4.95 3.51
N ARG A 4 -1.37 -5.29 4.34
CA ARG A 4 -0.40 -6.35 4.04
C ARG A 4 -1.06 -7.70 3.81
N PHE A 5 -2.15 -7.99 4.51
CA PHE A 5 -2.87 -9.26 4.43
C PHE A 5 -4.17 -9.18 3.61
N ASN A 6 -4.37 -8.08 2.87
CA ASN A 6 -5.59 -7.86 2.11
C ASN A 6 -5.41 -8.28 0.64
N GLY A 7 -5.90 -9.47 0.30
CA GLY A 7 -5.94 -9.99 -1.07
C GLY A 7 -7.01 -9.39 -1.99
N GLY A 8 -7.76 -8.40 -1.51
CA GLY A 8 -8.78 -7.67 -2.27
C GLY A 8 -10.22 -8.02 -1.88
N GLY A 9 -11.14 -7.95 -2.84
CA GLY A 9 -12.58 -8.06 -2.61
C GLY A 9 -13.36 -7.07 -3.47
N SER A 10 -14.42 -6.50 -2.92
CA SER A 10 -15.25 -5.55 -3.65
C SER A 10 -14.61 -4.15 -3.72
N THR A 11 -14.36 -3.66 -4.93
CA THR A 11 -13.85 -2.30 -5.19
C THR A 11 -14.85 -1.20 -4.80
N TYR A 12 -16.12 -1.54 -4.55
CA TYR A 12 -17.16 -0.58 -4.15
C TYR A 12 -17.05 -0.15 -2.68
N ILE A 13 -16.32 -0.89 -1.84
CA ILE A 13 -16.25 -0.61 -0.39
C ILE A 13 -15.26 0.53 -0.10
N TYR A 14 -14.09 0.49 -0.72
CA TYR A 14 -12.99 1.41 -0.41
C TYR A 14 -13.31 2.90 -0.57
N PRO A 15 -14.09 3.34 -1.59
CA PRO A 15 -14.44 4.76 -1.74
C PRO A 15 -15.11 5.38 -0.51
N TYR A 16 -15.88 4.60 0.27
CA TYR A 16 -16.52 5.09 1.49
C TYR A 16 -15.50 5.30 2.62
N ILE A 17 -14.55 4.37 2.79
CA ILE A 17 -13.45 4.51 3.76
C ILE A 17 -12.60 5.73 3.41
N LEU A 18 -12.23 5.87 2.13
CA LEU A 18 -11.41 6.98 1.66
C LEU A 18 -12.11 8.33 1.88
N LYS A 19 -13.42 8.41 1.67
CA LYS A 19 -14.21 9.62 1.94
C LYS A 19 -14.09 10.05 3.41
N GLU A 20 -14.29 9.13 4.35
CA GLU A 20 -14.20 9.44 5.78
C GLU A 20 -12.78 9.84 6.19
N MET A 21 -11.77 9.17 5.64
CA MET A 21 -10.37 9.56 5.84
C MET A 21 -10.08 10.96 5.31
N SER A 22 -10.55 11.30 4.11
CA SER A 22 -10.39 12.65 3.53
C SER A 22 -11.04 13.72 4.39
N LEU A 23 -12.26 13.46 4.90
CA LEU A 23 -12.95 14.38 5.82
C LEU A 23 -12.16 14.59 7.13
N TYR A 24 -11.54 13.54 7.65
CA TYR A 24 -10.68 13.63 8.82
C TYR A 24 -9.44 14.49 8.55
N GLN A 25 -8.76 14.27 7.41
CA GLN A 25 -7.54 15.00 7.06
C GLN A 25 -7.81 16.48 6.78
N ILE A 26 -8.97 16.85 6.20
CA ILE A 26 -9.36 18.26 6.05
C ILE A 26 -9.36 18.99 7.41
N LYS A 27 -9.82 18.31 8.47
CA LYS A 27 -9.82 18.87 9.83
C LYS A 27 -8.45 18.79 10.52
N ASN A 28 -7.59 17.89 10.06
CA ASN A 28 -6.30 17.58 10.66
C ASN A 28 -5.21 17.53 9.57
N PRO A 29 -4.84 18.67 8.94
CA PRO A 29 -4.02 18.69 7.73
C PRO A 29 -2.59 18.17 7.93
N LYS A 30 -2.11 18.13 9.18
CA LYS A 30 -0.79 17.59 9.54
C LYS A 30 -0.80 16.07 9.78
N THR A 31 -1.94 15.40 9.64
CA THR A 31 -2.03 13.95 9.81
C THR A 31 -1.11 13.26 8.80
N LYS A 32 -0.20 12.44 9.31
CA LYS A 32 0.61 11.51 8.51
C LYS A 32 -0.17 10.22 8.31
N ILE A 33 -0.23 9.73 7.08
CA ILE A 33 -0.95 8.51 6.73
C ILE A 33 0.07 7.45 6.36
N LYS A 34 0.13 6.39 7.16
CA LYS A 34 1.01 5.26 6.91
C LYS A 34 0.20 4.11 6.31
N VAL A 35 0.61 3.60 5.15
CA VAL A 35 -0.04 2.50 4.45
C VAL A 35 0.93 1.33 4.38
N LEU A 36 0.61 0.24 5.08
CA LEU A 36 1.44 -0.96 5.09
C LEU A 36 0.99 -1.90 3.97
N ILE A 37 1.92 -2.33 3.11
CA ILE A 37 1.66 -3.21 1.97
C ILE A 37 2.61 -4.41 1.96
N SER A 38 2.23 -5.47 1.24
CA SER A 38 3.11 -6.61 0.99
C SER A 38 2.85 -7.25 -0.37
N ASN A 39 3.59 -8.31 -0.69
CA ASN A 39 3.33 -9.16 -1.86
C ASN A 39 1.94 -9.84 -1.83
N ASN A 40 1.29 -9.91 -0.66
CA ASN A 40 -0.08 -10.40 -0.50
C ASN A 40 -1.14 -9.29 -0.65
N SER A 41 -0.73 -8.03 -0.81
CA SER A 41 -1.61 -6.95 -1.21
C SER A 41 -1.86 -7.05 -2.71
N TYR A 42 -3.04 -7.50 -3.14
CA TYR A 42 -3.39 -7.65 -4.57
C TYR A 42 -4.89 -7.39 -4.85
N SER A 43 -5.30 -7.52 -6.12
CA SER A 43 -6.69 -7.30 -6.59
C SER A 43 -7.23 -5.92 -6.15
N ALA A 44 -8.38 -5.84 -5.48
CA ALA A 44 -9.02 -4.59 -5.05
C ALA A 44 -8.18 -3.76 -4.05
N THR A 45 -7.14 -4.34 -3.44
CA THR A 45 -6.18 -3.61 -2.60
C THR A 45 -5.29 -2.68 -3.43
N ALA A 46 -5.05 -3.03 -4.70
CA ALA A 46 -4.29 -2.19 -5.62
C ALA A 46 -4.96 -0.82 -5.85
N PRO A 47 -6.21 -0.74 -6.35
CA PRO A 47 -6.89 0.55 -6.49
C PRO A 47 -7.10 1.25 -5.14
N ALA A 48 -7.26 0.53 -4.03
CA ALA A 48 -7.35 1.13 -2.71
C ALA A 48 -6.07 1.90 -2.32
N THR A 49 -4.91 1.25 -2.43
CA THR A 49 -3.60 1.85 -2.16
C THR A 49 -3.37 3.06 -3.08
N MET A 50 -3.60 2.90 -4.39
CA MET A 50 -3.44 3.98 -5.38
C MET A 50 -4.36 5.17 -5.13
N GLN A 51 -5.64 4.94 -4.81
CA GLN A 51 -6.55 6.04 -4.52
C GLN A 51 -6.17 6.80 -3.25
N THR A 52 -5.61 6.11 -2.25
CA THR A 52 -5.09 6.76 -1.03
C THR A 52 -3.96 7.70 -1.36
N MET A 53 -2.94 7.21 -2.05
CA MET A 53 -1.78 8.00 -2.44
C MET A 53 -2.15 9.19 -3.36
N ARG A 54 -3.19 9.04 -4.20
CA ARG A 54 -3.70 10.09 -5.11
C ARG A 54 -4.49 11.20 -4.44
N LYS A 55 -5.27 10.87 -3.41
CA LYS A 55 -6.28 11.76 -2.83
C LYS A 55 -5.91 12.32 -1.48
N MET A 56 -5.08 11.61 -0.72
CA MET A 56 -4.65 12.01 0.61
C MET A 56 -3.29 12.68 0.56
N ASP A 57 -2.98 13.55 1.52
CA ASP A 57 -1.66 14.15 1.70
C ASP A 57 -0.83 13.39 2.73
N ASN A 58 0.50 13.60 2.74
CA ASN A 58 1.43 13.02 3.72
C ASN A 58 1.33 11.49 3.85
N VAL A 59 1.25 10.80 2.70
CA VAL A 59 1.17 9.33 2.66
C VAL A 59 2.59 8.76 2.60
N GLU A 60 2.88 7.78 3.45
CA GLU A 60 4.09 6.97 3.44
C GLU A 60 3.70 5.49 3.31
N VAL A 61 4.27 4.81 2.33
CA VAL A 61 4.07 3.39 2.05
C VAL A 61 5.19 2.57 2.69
N ILE A 62 4.84 1.55 3.47
CA ILE A 62 5.78 0.76 4.27
C ILE A 62 5.57 -0.73 3.99
N GLY A 63 6.64 -1.53 3.94
CA GLY A 63 6.53 -2.99 3.86
C GLY A 63 7.40 -3.60 2.77
N SER A 64 6.88 -4.55 2.00
CA SER A 64 7.58 -5.13 0.85
C SER A 64 6.97 -4.63 -0.47
N ASP A 65 7.55 -5.05 -1.60
CA ASP A 65 6.95 -4.80 -2.92
C ASP A 65 5.53 -5.39 -2.99
N SER A 66 4.64 -4.70 -3.70
CA SER A 66 3.23 -5.08 -3.81
C SER A 66 2.99 -6.30 -4.69
N GLY A 67 1.92 -7.04 -4.40
CA GLY A 67 1.40 -8.11 -5.28
C GLY A 67 0.64 -7.61 -6.52
N PHE A 68 0.72 -6.32 -6.82
CA PHE A 68 0.07 -5.67 -7.96
C PHE A 68 1.03 -4.73 -8.68
N THR A 69 0.82 -4.59 -10.00
CA THR A 69 1.42 -3.52 -10.79
C THR A 69 0.58 -2.24 -10.71
N ILE A 70 1.19 -1.09 -10.99
CA ILE A 70 0.51 0.21 -10.87
C ILE A 70 -0.33 0.53 -12.11
N LYS A 71 0.21 0.37 -13.33
CA LYS A 71 -0.57 0.67 -14.55
C LYS A 71 -1.61 -0.40 -14.84
N ASN A 72 -1.38 -1.64 -14.44
CA ASN A 72 -2.30 -2.74 -14.73
C ASN A 72 -2.73 -3.45 -13.44
N THR A 73 -4.00 -3.75 -13.29
CA THR A 73 -4.44 -4.73 -12.28
C THR A 73 -5.47 -5.66 -12.89
N THR A 74 -5.56 -6.87 -12.36
CA THR A 74 -6.50 -7.90 -12.81
C THR A 74 -7.30 -8.40 -11.60
N GLY A 75 -8.60 -8.59 -11.79
CA GLY A 75 -9.48 -9.27 -10.85
C GLY A 75 -9.78 -10.68 -11.33
N SER A 76 -10.12 -11.59 -10.42
CA SER A 76 -10.67 -12.89 -10.79
C SER A 76 -12.15 -12.75 -11.10
N ASP A 77 -12.44 -12.36 -12.34
CA ASP A 77 -13.75 -11.84 -12.75
C ASP A 77 -14.60 -12.89 -13.49
N SER A 78 -14.04 -14.07 -13.79
CA SER A 78 -14.75 -15.13 -14.51
C SER A 78 -14.26 -16.52 -14.15
N MET A 79 -15.10 -17.51 -14.44
CA MET A 79 -14.87 -18.92 -14.17
C MET A 79 -15.37 -19.76 -15.34
N PHE A 80 -14.59 -20.75 -15.78
CA PHE A 80 -15.05 -21.76 -16.72
C PHE A 80 -14.88 -23.17 -16.12
N TYR A 81 -15.71 -24.11 -16.59
CA TYR A 81 -15.72 -25.49 -16.12
C TYR A 81 -15.19 -26.45 -17.18
N ILE A 82 -14.16 -27.22 -16.82
CA ILE A 82 -13.57 -28.25 -17.69
C ILE A 82 -14.24 -29.58 -17.36
N LYS A 83 -15.26 -29.95 -18.14
CA LYS A 83 -16.09 -31.14 -17.90
C LYS A 83 -15.32 -32.46 -17.80
N SER A 84 -14.31 -32.66 -18.67
CA SER A 84 -13.48 -33.88 -18.67
C SER A 84 -12.68 -34.05 -17.39
N LEU A 85 -12.29 -32.94 -16.74
CA LEU A 85 -11.50 -32.91 -15.51
C LEU A 85 -12.34 -32.69 -14.25
N LYS A 86 -13.63 -32.36 -14.41
CA LYS A 86 -14.51 -31.89 -13.33
C LYS A 86 -13.91 -30.75 -12.51
N LEU A 87 -13.21 -29.82 -13.18
CA LEU A 87 -12.46 -28.74 -12.55
C LEU A 87 -13.03 -27.36 -12.94
N TYR A 88 -13.08 -26.44 -11.98
CA TYR A 88 -13.34 -25.02 -12.23
C TYR A 88 -12.02 -24.25 -12.29
N CYS A 89 -11.88 -23.42 -13.31
CA CYS A 89 -10.72 -22.55 -13.49
C CYS A 89 -11.17 -21.08 -13.47
N ASN A 90 -10.56 -20.31 -12.56
CA ASN A 90 -10.76 -18.88 -12.46
C ASN A 90 -9.73 -18.13 -13.28
N TYR A 91 -10.15 -17.03 -13.92
CA TYR A 91 -9.25 -16.19 -14.70
C TYR A 91 -9.78 -14.75 -14.74
N GLY A 92 -8.85 -13.80 -14.91
CA GLY A 92 -9.20 -12.41 -15.16
C GLY A 92 -9.64 -12.20 -16.60
N ILE A 93 -10.84 -11.65 -16.80
CA ILE A 93 -11.35 -11.31 -18.14
C ILE A 93 -10.96 -9.89 -18.58
N ARG A 94 -10.46 -9.07 -17.66
CA ARG A 94 -10.18 -7.65 -17.89
C ARG A 94 -8.85 -7.26 -17.27
N ILE A 95 -8.09 -6.48 -18.02
CA ILE A 95 -6.96 -5.72 -17.49
C ILE A 95 -7.48 -4.31 -17.23
N PHE A 96 -7.49 -3.91 -15.96
CA PHE A 96 -7.81 -2.56 -15.58
C PHE A 96 -6.56 -1.71 -15.73
N LYS A 97 -6.54 -0.90 -16.79
CA LYS A 97 -5.50 0.12 -16.96
C LYS A 97 -5.79 1.28 -16.02
N GLN A 98 -4.87 1.55 -15.10
CA GLN A 98 -4.84 2.79 -14.36
C GLN A 98 -4.04 3.80 -15.19
N ASN A 99 -4.72 4.82 -15.72
CA ASN A 99 -4.03 5.93 -16.37
C ASN A 99 -3.20 6.67 -15.33
N TYR A 100 -1.90 6.44 -15.34
CA TYR A 100 -0.93 7.23 -14.59
C TYR A 100 -0.62 8.46 -15.43
N GLN A 101 -1.15 9.61 -15.01
CA GLN A 101 -0.91 10.88 -15.71
C GLN A 101 0.16 11.68 -14.99
N LYS A 102 0.81 12.59 -15.72
CA LYS A 102 1.89 13.45 -15.18
C LYS A 102 1.48 14.17 -13.88
N GLU A 103 0.20 14.47 -13.73
CA GLU A 103 -0.42 15.07 -12.54
C GLU A 103 -0.32 14.19 -11.28
N ASP A 104 -0.30 12.86 -11.41
CA ASP A 104 -0.10 11.91 -10.30
C ASP A 104 1.34 11.97 -9.75
N VAL A 105 2.32 12.31 -10.60
CA VAL A 105 3.75 12.50 -10.20
C VAL A 105 3.94 13.79 -9.42
N PHE A 106 3.13 14.82 -9.71
CA PHE A 106 3.23 16.12 -9.05
C PHE A 106 2.44 16.20 -7.74
N LYS A 107 1.61 15.20 -7.42
CA LYS A 107 1.08 15.01 -6.06
C LYS A 107 2.11 14.27 -5.21
N HIS A 108 2.44 14.88 -4.07
CA HIS A 108 3.66 14.67 -3.26
C HIS A 108 3.98 13.26 -2.74
N ASN A 109 3.15 12.23 -2.99
CA ASN A 109 3.28 10.91 -2.36
C ASN A 109 3.87 9.82 -3.28
N TYR A 110 4.05 10.07 -4.58
CA TYR A 110 4.52 9.05 -5.53
C TYR A 110 6.03 9.11 -5.81
N LYS A 111 6.85 9.01 -4.75
CA LYS A 111 8.31 9.19 -4.87
C LYS A 111 9.06 7.96 -5.39
N ASN A 112 8.52 6.75 -5.18
CA ASN A 112 9.24 5.49 -5.45
C ASN A 112 8.56 4.66 -6.55
N TYR A 113 8.11 5.33 -7.61
CA TYR A 113 7.54 4.63 -8.75
C TYR A 113 8.65 4.02 -9.61
N ASP A 114 8.61 2.70 -9.79
CA ASP A 114 9.42 2.02 -10.79
C ASP A 114 8.74 2.10 -12.17
N TYR A 115 9.25 3.00 -13.01
CA TYR A 115 8.75 3.21 -14.36
C TYR A 115 9.03 2.01 -15.29
N GLU A 116 10.09 1.24 -15.02
CA GLU A 116 10.53 0.11 -15.85
C GLU A 116 9.75 -1.15 -15.50
N GLY A 117 9.66 -1.51 -14.21
CA GLY A 117 8.93 -2.69 -13.73
C GLY A 117 7.44 -2.48 -13.55
N ASP A 118 6.94 -1.25 -13.62
CA ASP A 118 5.54 -0.89 -13.34
C ASP A 118 5.05 -1.32 -11.94
N MET A 119 5.95 -1.25 -10.96
CA MET A 119 5.72 -1.68 -9.59
C MET A 119 5.71 -0.51 -8.61
N LEU A 120 4.99 -0.69 -7.50
CA LEU A 120 5.09 0.19 -6.34
C LEU A 120 6.13 -0.37 -5.38
N SER A 121 7.28 0.29 -5.29
CA SER A 121 8.20 0.04 -4.17
C SER A 121 7.76 0.88 -2.96
N PRO A 122 7.83 0.33 -1.74
CA PRO A 122 7.50 1.08 -0.54
C PRO A 122 8.50 2.22 -0.30
N ASP A 123 8.05 3.32 0.33
CA ASP A 123 8.93 4.39 0.84
C ASP A 123 9.91 3.85 1.89
N PHE A 124 9.49 2.87 2.67
CA PHE A 124 10.35 2.15 3.60
C PHE A 124 10.18 0.64 3.45
N HIS A 125 11.25 -0.02 3.02
CA HIS A 125 11.26 -1.47 2.89
C HIS A 125 11.43 -2.15 4.27
N ALA A 126 10.46 -2.97 4.65
CA ALA A 126 10.37 -3.67 5.93
C ALA A 126 9.63 -5.00 5.75
N GLU A 127 10.36 -6.05 5.41
CA GLU A 127 9.82 -7.39 5.25
C GLU A 127 9.91 -8.19 6.56
N GLN A 128 8.91 -9.03 6.82
CA GLN A 128 8.89 -9.92 7.97
C GLN A 128 9.88 -11.08 7.76
N SER A 129 10.92 -11.17 8.59
CA SER A 129 11.80 -12.34 8.57
C SER A 129 11.28 -13.47 9.48
N PHE A 130 11.82 -14.68 9.28
CA PHE A 130 11.57 -15.80 10.20
C PHE A 130 12.08 -15.49 11.62
N ALA A 131 13.24 -14.83 11.74
CA ALA A 131 13.78 -14.44 13.04
C ALA A 131 12.85 -13.45 13.77
N ASP A 132 12.30 -12.47 13.04
CA ASP A 132 11.33 -11.53 13.58
C ASP A 132 10.07 -12.25 14.06
N TYR A 133 9.57 -13.22 13.27
CA TYR A 133 8.39 -14.02 13.65
C TYR A 133 8.62 -14.78 14.95
N MET A 134 9.78 -15.41 15.12
CA MET A 134 10.12 -16.22 16.30
C MET A 134 10.11 -15.41 17.60
N ILE A 135 10.33 -14.10 17.54
CA ILE A 135 10.33 -13.21 18.70
C ILE A 135 9.09 -12.30 18.75
N GLY A 136 8.13 -12.47 17.84
CA GLY A 136 6.95 -11.62 17.73
C GLY A 136 7.24 -10.17 17.33
N ASN A 137 8.34 -9.92 16.61
CA ASN A 137 8.69 -8.61 16.07
C ASN A 137 7.97 -8.37 14.73
N ASP A 138 7.37 -7.21 14.55
CA ASP A 138 6.80 -6.76 13.27
C ASP A 138 7.54 -5.49 12.82
N PRO A 139 8.55 -5.62 11.93
CA PRO A 139 9.37 -4.48 11.52
C PRO A 139 8.57 -3.34 10.88
N ALA A 140 7.58 -3.66 10.05
CA ALA A 140 6.77 -2.67 9.35
C ALA A 140 5.84 -1.92 10.32
N MET A 141 5.19 -2.64 11.25
CA MET A 141 4.35 -2.02 12.27
C MET A 141 5.18 -1.19 13.25
N ASN A 142 6.34 -1.69 13.68
CA ASN A 142 7.25 -0.95 14.56
C ASN A 142 7.74 0.35 13.93
N TYR A 143 8.11 0.31 12.65
CA TYR A 143 8.43 1.52 11.90
C TYR A 143 7.22 2.45 11.78
N ALA A 144 6.02 1.91 11.55
CA ALA A 144 4.81 2.73 11.40
C ALA A 144 4.43 3.44 12.71
N LEU A 145 4.58 2.78 13.85
CA LEU A 145 4.25 3.30 15.17
C LEU A 145 5.36 4.15 15.80
N ARG A 146 6.56 4.18 15.21
CA ARG A 146 7.66 4.98 15.75
C ARG A 146 7.21 6.45 15.87
N ASP A 147 7.48 7.04 17.03
CA ASP A 147 7.33 8.47 17.19
C ASP A 147 8.35 9.17 16.31
N GLU A 148 7.86 9.95 15.34
CA GLU A 148 8.70 10.85 14.54
C GLU A 148 8.95 12.18 15.26
N GLY A 149 9.04 12.12 16.60
CA GLY A 149 9.49 13.23 17.43
C GLY A 149 10.80 13.80 16.91
N ASP A 150 11.00 15.10 17.13
CA ASP A 150 12.01 15.97 16.51
C ASP A 150 13.33 15.22 16.17
N SER A 151 13.37 14.69 14.94
CA SER A 151 14.41 13.79 14.43
C SER A 151 15.68 14.52 14.04
N SER A 152 15.77 15.81 14.38
CA SER A 152 16.97 16.61 14.31
C SER A 152 18.14 15.83 14.91
N LEU A 153 19.19 15.64 14.12
CA LEU A 153 20.46 15.04 14.54
C LEU A 153 20.95 15.70 15.85
N PHE A 154 20.67 16.99 16.02
CA PHE A 154 20.99 17.77 17.20
C PHE A 154 20.33 17.24 18.48
N ASN A 155 19.05 16.86 18.43
CA ASN A 155 18.34 16.33 19.60
C ASN A 155 18.75 14.90 19.95
N LYS A 156 19.03 14.08 18.93
CA LYS A 156 19.57 12.72 19.13
C LYS A 156 20.98 12.75 19.75
N ILE A 157 21.82 13.70 19.35
CA ILE A 157 23.13 13.92 19.97
C ILE A 157 22.94 14.39 21.42
N LYS A 158 22.02 15.32 21.67
CA LYS A 158 21.75 15.85 23.01
C LYS A 158 21.29 14.77 24.01
N SER A 159 20.55 13.76 23.57
CA SER A 159 20.13 12.63 24.43
C SER A 159 21.24 11.61 24.71
N ILE A 160 22.36 11.65 23.97
CA ILE A 160 23.53 10.78 24.19
C ILE A 160 24.52 11.45 25.17
N PHE A 161 24.56 12.78 25.18
CA PHE A 161 25.48 13.58 25.99
C PHE A 161 24.83 14.21 27.24
N ASN A 162 23.55 13.93 27.49
CA ASN A 162 22.85 14.20 28.76
C ASN A 162 22.69 12.90 29.55
#